data_AF-A0A7S6VNP0-F1
#
_entry.id   AF-A0A7S6VNP0-F1
#
_cell.length_a   1.000
_cell.length_b   1.000
_cell.length_c   1.000
_cell.angle_alpha   90.00
_cell.angle_beta   90.00
_cell.angle_gamma   90.00
#
_symmetry.space_group_name_H-M   'P 1'
#
loop_
_entity.id
_entity.type
_entity.pdbx_description
1 polymer ?
#
loop_
_entity_poly.entity_id
_entity_poly.type
_entity_poly.pdbx_seq_one_letter_code
_entity_poly.pdbx_strand_id
1 'polypeptide(L)'
;MKEATLSIIQKEIIKKQPKDFPLFDKSRNIKFSEALFCFQQGQLAPSGSRNISKVNVFRANRDTLISRISENGSTVNGSFFERHGYKNADGTPVKLKSHALRHLLNTMAQRGGMSQIDIARWSGRIEVKQNRVYDHMSEFEIVDMIRSRDNDLMVDSPLEELRQKISEKLPIDRQAFNILAIPTAHITEIGYCIHDYTMSPCQKFLDCLNCTEQVCVKGDKRLENVQIIYEHNKALIEKMDVNITEGIAGVDRWYEHTKMTLQRVEELLRILKDPTVPNGSVIKLHNLQEYSPVKRAIDARARKNNEAFLDRARLLTED
;
A
#
# COMPACT_ATOMS: atom_id res chain seq x y z
N MET A 1 70.38 -36.75 -20.69
CA MET A 1 69.15 -36.25 -20.03
C MET A 1 68.55 -37.40 -19.24
N LYS A 2 68.32 -37.26 -17.93
CA LYS A 2 67.55 -38.28 -17.19
C LYS A 2 66.13 -38.26 -17.75
N GLU A 3 65.66 -39.39 -18.28
CA GLU A 3 64.29 -39.51 -18.75
C GLU A 3 63.35 -39.21 -17.58
N ALA A 4 62.47 -38.22 -17.76
CA ALA A 4 61.50 -37.85 -16.75
C ALA A 4 60.40 -38.92 -16.72
N THR A 5 60.47 -39.83 -15.75
CA THR A 5 59.40 -40.82 -15.55
C THR A 5 58.15 -40.16 -14.97
N LEU A 6 56.96 -40.70 -15.30
CA LEU A 6 55.69 -40.21 -14.77
C LEU A 6 55.67 -40.15 -13.23
N SER A 7 56.36 -41.06 -12.56
CA SER A 7 56.48 -41.08 -11.10
C SER A 7 57.21 -39.87 -10.53
N ILE A 8 58.26 -39.38 -11.21
CA ILE A 8 58.99 -38.17 -10.80
C ILE A 8 58.10 -36.94 -11.00
N ILE A 9 57.42 -36.85 -12.15
CA ILE A 9 56.51 -35.74 -12.47
C ILE A 9 55.34 -35.71 -11.48
N GLN A 10 54.75 -36.86 -11.16
CA GLN A 10 53.65 -36.98 -10.22
C GLN A 10 54.03 -36.48 -8.82
N LYS A 11 55.23 -36.83 -8.32
CA LYS A 11 55.71 -36.33 -7.02
C LYS A 11 55.80 -34.81 -6.98
N GLU A 12 56.28 -34.19 -8.06
CA GLU A 12 56.38 -32.73 -8.17
C GLU A 12 55.02 -32.04 -8.33
N ILE A 13 54.07 -32.67 -9.04
CA ILE A 13 52.69 -32.15 -9.15
C ILE A 13 51.97 -32.21 -7.81
N ILE A 14 52.04 -33.34 -7.09
CA ILE A 14 51.36 -33.52 -5.80
C ILE A 14 51.83 -32.46 -4.79
N LYS A 15 53.11 -32.09 -4.77
CA LYS A 15 53.64 -31.02 -3.92
C LYS A 15 52.99 -29.65 -4.18
N LYS A 16 52.50 -29.41 -5.40
CA LYS A 16 51.86 -28.15 -5.81
C LYS A 16 50.33 -28.17 -5.68
N GLN A 17 49.74 -29.30 -5.29
CA GLN A 17 48.31 -29.40 -5.04
C GLN A 17 47.91 -28.71 -3.72
N PRO A 18 46.62 -28.41 -3.51
CA PRO A 18 46.13 -27.94 -2.22
C PRO A 18 46.49 -28.90 -1.08
N LYS A 19 46.71 -28.36 0.13
CA LYS A 19 47.20 -29.10 1.32
C LYS A 19 46.43 -30.40 1.61
N ASP A 20 45.12 -30.41 1.39
CA ASP A 20 44.23 -31.54 1.72
C ASP A 20 43.93 -32.45 0.52
N PHE A 21 44.57 -32.25 -0.64
CA PHE A 21 44.36 -33.07 -1.83
C PHE A 21 44.62 -34.57 -1.53
N PRO A 22 43.76 -35.50 -2.01
CA PRO A 22 42.67 -35.35 -2.98
C PRO A 22 41.32 -34.91 -2.38
N LEU A 23 41.26 -34.64 -1.08
CA LEU A 23 40.05 -34.22 -0.39
C LEU A 23 39.83 -32.71 -0.55
N PHE A 24 38.63 -32.35 -0.99
CA PHE A 24 38.16 -30.97 -1.02
C PHE A 24 37.74 -30.50 0.38
N ASP A 25 37.08 -31.37 1.14
CA ASP A 25 36.67 -31.14 2.52
C ASP A 25 36.87 -32.42 3.34
N LYS A 26 37.84 -32.38 4.25
CA LYS A 26 38.21 -33.52 5.11
C LYS A 26 37.09 -33.89 6.09
N SER A 27 36.31 -32.91 6.56
CA SER A 27 35.25 -33.15 7.56
C SER A 27 34.07 -33.93 6.97
N ARG A 28 33.77 -33.69 5.70
CA ARG A 28 32.67 -34.33 4.95
C ARG A 28 33.13 -35.47 4.04
N ASN A 29 34.43 -35.76 4.02
CA ASN A 29 35.05 -36.77 3.15
C ASN A 29 34.74 -36.58 1.65
N ILE A 30 34.70 -35.32 1.18
CA ILE A 30 34.39 -35.00 -0.23
C ILE A 30 35.69 -34.88 -1.01
N LYS A 31 35.80 -35.55 -2.16
CA LYS A 31 36.96 -35.43 -3.07
C LYS A 31 36.83 -34.22 -4.00
N PHE A 32 37.97 -33.71 -4.50
CA PHE A 32 37.96 -32.69 -5.55
C PHE A 32 37.23 -33.12 -6.83
N SER A 33 37.18 -34.42 -7.13
CA SER A 33 36.44 -34.98 -8.26
C SER A 33 34.91 -34.97 -8.09
N GLU A 34 34.42 -34.83 -6.85
CA GLU A 34 32.99 -34.84 -6.50
C GLU A 34 32.48 -33.43 -6.17
N ALA A 35 33.37 -32.44 -6.12
CA ALA A 35 33.03 -31.07 -5.81
C ALA A 35 32.35 -30.38 -7.00
N LEU A 36 31.23 -29.70 -6.75
CA LEU A 36 30.53 -28.89 -7.76
C LEU A 36 31.43 -27.80 -8.37
N PHE A 37 32.33 -27.24 -7.55
CA PHE A 37 33.27 -26.21 -7.94
C PHE A 37 34.72 -26.70 -7.78
N CYS A 38 35.28 -27.22 -8.86
CA CYS A 38 36.69 -27.59 -8.98
C CYS A 38 37.27 -26.94 -10.23
N PHE A 39 38.24 -26.04 -10.06
CA PHE A 39 38.84 -25.31 -11.17
C PHE A 39 40.31 -25.69 -11.33
N GLN A 40 40.89 -25.40 -12.48
CA GLN A 40 42.33 -25.42 -12.68
C GLN A 40 42.96 -24.19 -12.03
N GLN A 41 44.17 -24.34 -11.48
CA GLN A 41 44.93 -23.21 -10.95
C GLN A 41 45.15 -22.17 -12.04
N GLY A 42 44.78 -20.91 -11.78
CA GLY A 42 44.86 -19.83 -12.75
C GLY A 42 43.70 -19.74 -13.75
N GLN A 43 42.76 -20.69 -13.77
CA GLN A 43 41.62 -20.70 -14.71
C GLN A 43 40.73 -19.47 -14.58
N LEU A 44 40.51 -19.02 -13.33
CA LEU A 44 39.69 -17.84 -13.08
C LEU A 44 40.49 -16.53 -13.19
N ALA A 45 41.82 -16.55 -13.42
CA ALA A 45 42.63 -15.33 -13.41
C ALA A 45 42.20 -14.29 -14.48
N PRO A 46 42.40 -12.98 -14.22
CA PRO A 46 42.18 -11.94 -15.22
C PRO A 46 42.99 -12.18 -16.51
N SER A 47 42.46 -11.73 -17.65
CA SER A 47 42.97 -12.07 -18.99
C SER A 47 44.47 -11.85 -19.17
N GLY A 48 45.03 -10.77 -18.61
CA GLY A 48 46.45 -10.43 -18.74
C GLY A 48 47.43 -11.33 -17.97
N SER A 49 46.96 -12.29 -17.16
CA SER A 49 47.80 -13.10 -16.26
C SER A 49 47.43 -14.60 -16.25
N ARG A 50 46.76 -15.09 -17.30
CA ARG A 50 46.29 -16.49 -17.37
C ARG A 50 47.44 -17.47 -17.56
N ASN A 51 48.08 -17.88 -16.47
CA ASN A 51 48.91 -19.07 -16.45
C ASN A 51 48.10 -20.24 -15.87
N ILE A 52 47.34 -20.93 -16.75
CA ILE A 52 46.43 -22.01 -16.35
C ILE A 52 47.23 -23.30 -16.21
N SER A 53 47.28 -23.84 -15.00
CA SER A 53 47.85 -25.17 -14.77
C SER A 53 46.89 -26.24 -15.26
N LYS A 54 47.37 -27.12 -16.16
CA LYS A 54 46.56 -28.27 -16.63
C LYS A 54 46.40 -29.37 -15.58
N VAL A 55 47.22 -29.36 -14.52
CA VAL A 55 47.36 -30.47 -13.56
C VAL A 55 47.01 -30.07 -12.13
N ASN A 56 47.20 -28.82 -11.73
CA ASN A 56 46.90 -28.37 -10.37
C ASN A 56 45.46 -27.90 -10.27
N VAL A 57 44.76 -28.37 -9.23
CA VAL A 57 43.40 -27.94 -8.93
C VAL A 57 43.40 -26.72 -8.02
N PHE A 58 42.31 -25.96 -8.08
CA PHE A 58 42.06 -24.76 -7.32
C PHE A 58 40.67 -24.81 -6.70
N ARG A 59 40.65 -24.66 -5.38
CA ARG A 59 39.43 -24.54 -4.59
C ARG A 59 38.98 -23.09 -4.58
N ALA A 60 37.99 -22.76 -5.41
CA ALA A 60 37.33 -21.46 -5.32
C ALA A 60 36.55 -21.38 -4.00
N ASN A 61 36.72 -20.26 -3.28
CA ASN A 61 35.93 -19.94 -2.11
C ASN A 61 34.96 -18.79 -2.42
N ARG A 62 34.09 -18.48 -1.45
CA ARG A 62 33.13 -17.38 -1.54
C ARG A 62 33.78 -16.08 -2.01
N ASP A 63 34.89 -15.70 -1.40
CA ASP A 63 35.55 -14.42 -1.68
C ASP A 63 36.15 -14.37 -3.09
N THR A 64 36.68 -15.49 -3.57
CA THR A 64 37.20 -15.62 -4.94
C THR A 64 36.12 -15.39 -5.99
N LEU A 65 34.89 -15.84 -5.73
CA LEU A 65 33.78 -15.69 -6.66
C LEU A 65 33.13 -14.31 -6.52
N ILE A 66 32.84 -13.87 -5.30
CA ILE A 66 32.20 -12.57 -5.03
C ILE A 66 33.06 -11.42 -5.51
N SER A 67 34.38 -11.43 -5.27
CA SER A 67 35.30 -10.38 -5.76
C SER A 67 35.33 -10.23 -7.27
N ARG A 68 34.80 -11.20 -8.03
CA ARG A 68 34.76 -11.15 -9.50
C ARG A 68 33.43 -10.67 -10.05
N ILE A 69 32.36 -10.74 -9.28
CA ILE A 69 31.00 -10.36 -9.72
C ILE A 69 30.45 -9.13 -8.98
N SER A 70 31.11 -8.71 -7.90
CA SER A 70 30.67 -7.61 -7.05
C SER A 70 31.16 -6.25 -7.50
N GLU A 71 30.43 -5.23 -7.06
CA GLU A 71 30.70 -3.80 -7.29
C GLU A 71 32.05 -3.34 -6.73
N ASN A 72 32.49 -3.90 -5.60
CA ASN A 72 33.73 -3.53 -4.91
C ASN A 72 34.87 -4.53 -5.17
N GLY A 73 34.69 -5.39 -6.17
CA GLY A 73 35.66 -6.40 -6.57
C GLY A 73 36.92 -5.76 -7.13
N SER A 74 37.94 -5.59 -6.28
CA SER A 74 39.26 -5.05 -6.60
C SER A 74 40.03 -5.95 -7.57
N THR A 75 39.62 -5.96 -8.83
CA THR A 75 40.40 -6.52 -9.91
C THR A 75 40.91 -5.38 -10.77
N VAL A 76 42.23 -5.35 -10.99
CA VAL A 76 42.94 -4.36 -11.83
C VAL A 76 42.32 -4.23 -13.24
N ASN A 77 41.54 -5.23 -13.67
CA ASN A 77 40.92 -5.32 -14.99
C ASN A 77 39.37 -5.32 -14.96
N GLY A 78 38.75 -4.88 -13.86
CA GLY A 78 37.29 -4.81 -13.73
C GLY A 78 36.58 -6.15 -13.51
N SER A 79 35.30 -6.06 -13.15
CA SER A 79 34.44 -7.21 -12.84
C SER A 79 34.25 -8.17 -14.03
N PHE A 80 33.69 -9.35 -13.78
CA PHE A 80 33.31 -10.29 -14.84
C PHE A 80 32.42 -9.64 -15.90
N PHE A 81 31.45 -8.83 -15.48
CA PHE A 81 30.49 -8.18 -16.37
C PHE A 81 31.16 -7.13 -17.26
N GLU A 82 32.01 -6.29 -16.67
CA GLU A 82 32.80 -5.28 -17.40
C GLU A 82 33.69 -5.91 -18.47
N ARG A 83 34.40 -6.98 -18.11
CA ARG A 83 35.32 -7.67 -19.03
C ARG A 83 34.64 -8.33 -20.24
N HIS A 84 33.35 -8.67 -20.12
CA HIS A 84 32.59 -9.29 -21.20
C HIS A 84 31.60 -8.32 -21.86
N GLY A 85 31.64 -7.02 -21.50
CA GLY A 85 30.79 -6.00 -22.12
C GLY A 85 29.33 -6.02 -21.69
N TYR A 86 28.98 -6.67 -20.57
CA TYR A 86 27.61 -6.66 -20.05
C TYR A 86 27.31 -5.31 -19.38
N LYS A 87 26.36 -4.59 -19.96
CA LYS A 87 25.90 -3.28 -19.51
C LYS A 87 24.40 -3.30 -19.23
N ASN A 88 23.98 -2.49 -18.27
CA ASN A 88 22.59 -2.13 -18.02
C ASN A 88 22.06 -1.24 -19.17
N ALA A 89 20.75 -1.00 -19.19
CA ALA A 89 20.09 -0.17 -20.21
C ALA A 89 20.59 1.29 -20.24
N ASP A 90 21.10 1.80 -19.11
CA ASP A 90 21.72 3.12 -18.97
C ASP A 90 23.20 3.16 -19.41
N GLY A 91 23.74 2.03 -19.90
CA GLY A 91 25.14 1.91 -20.32
C GLY A 91 26.13 1.68 -19.17
N THR A 92 25.68 1.65 -17.92
CA THR A 92 26.53 1.32 -16.77
C THR A 92 26.87 -0.18 -16.75
N PRO A 93 28.04 -0.59 -16.23
CA PRO A 93 28.35 -2.01 -16.11
C PRO A 93 27.39 -2.73 -15.15
N VAL A 94 27.01 -3.96 -15.50
CA VAL A 94 26.20 -4.81 -14.61
C VAL A 94 27.00 -5.11 -13.34
N LYS A 95 26.36 -4.98 -12.17
CA LYS A 95 26.96 -5.28 -10.86
C LYS A 95 26.01 -6.14 -10.02
N LEU A 96 26.54 -7.15 -9.34
CA LEU A 96 25.75 -8.01 -8.46
C LEU A 96 26.16 -7.85 -6.99
N LYS A 97 25.18 -7.58 -6.13
CA LYS A 97 25.35 -7.70 -4.67
C LYS A 97 25.32 -9.17 -4.27
N SER A 98 25.97 -9.52 -3.16
CA SER A 98 26.01 -10.90 -2.64
C SER A 98 24.62 -11.54 -2.47
N HIS A 99 23.61 -10.75 -2.10
CA HIS A 99 22.24 -11.23 -1.93
C HIS A 99 21.42 -11.24 -3.23
N ALA A 100 21.86 -10.57 -4.31
CA ALA A 100 21.05 -10.35 -5.51
C ALA A 100 20.54 -11.66 -6.15
N LEU A 101 21.38 -12.70 -6.17
CA LEU A 101 20.98 -14.02 -6.67
C LEU A 101 19.85 -14.64 -5.82
N ARG A 102 19.86 -14.42 -4.50
CA ARG A 102 18.80 -14.88 -3.61
C ARG A 102 17.49 -14.13 -3.84
N HIS A 103 17.55 -12.81 -4.08
CA HIS A 103 16.38 -12.02 -4.48
C HIS A 103 15.79 -12.52 -5.80
N LEU A 104 16.64 -12.75 -6.81
CA LEU A 104 16.22 -13.26 -8.12
C LEU A 104 15.53 -14.63 -8.00
N LEU A 105 16.16 -15.59 -7.33
CA LEU A 105 15.62 -16.93 -7.11
C LEU A 105 14.28 -16.90 -6.36
N ASN A 106 14.18 -16.06 -5.33
CA ASN A 106 12.94 -15.88 -4.58
C ASN A 106 11.82 -15.30 -5.46
N THR A 107 12.15 -14.28 -6.26
CA THR A 107 11.19 -13.66 -7.20
C THR A 107 10.73 -14.67 -8.26
N MET A 108 11.64 -15.49 -8.80
CA MET A 108 11.28 -16.56 -9.75
C MET A 108 10.37 -17.62 -9.12
N ALA A 109 10.64 -18.02 -7.87
CA ALA A 109 9.80 -18.97 -7.15
C ALA A 109 8.38 -18.42 -6.92
N GLN A 110 8.26 -17.13 -6.61
CA GLN A 110 6.97 -16.46 -6.48
C GLN A 110 6.23 -16.36 -7.81
N ARG A 111 6.94 -15.98 -8.89
CA ARG A 111 6.40 -15.98 -10.26
C ARG A 111 5.92 -17.36 -10.69
N GLY A 112 6.62 -18.42 -10.29
CA GLY A 112 6.23 -19.80 -10.49
C GLY A 112 5.06 -20.28 -9.61
N GLY A 113 4.59 -19.45 -8.68
CA GLY A 113 3.43 -19.74 -7.84
C GLY A 113 3.67 -20.54 -6.58
N MET A 114 4.93 -20.63 -6.12
CA MET A 114 5.20 -21.27 -4.83
C MET A 114 4.55 -20.48 -3.69
N SER A 115 4.00 -21.21 -2.70
CA SER A 115 3.43 -20.58 -1.52
C SER A 115 4.52 -19.88 -0.68
N GLN A 116 4.13 -18.87 0.09
CA GLN A 116 5.08 -18.15 0.97
C GLN A 116 5.70 -19.08 2.02
N ILE A 117 5.00 -20.13 2.44
CA ILE A 117 5.51 -21.15 3.36
C ILE A 117 6.57 -22.02 2.68
N ASP A 118 6.31 -22.47 1.45
CA ASP A 118 7.26 -23.30 0.70
C ASP A 118 8.52 -22.51 0.34
N ILE A 119 8.36 -21.24 -0.02
CA ILE A 119 9.48 -20.34 -0.28
C ILE A 119 10.31 -20.13 0.99
N ALA A 120 9.67 -19.94 2.14
CA ALA A 120 10.39 -19.79 3.41
C ALA A 120 11.18 -21.06 3.75
N ARG A 121 10.55 -22.24 3.61
CA ARG A 121 11.20 -23.54 3.83
C ARG A 121 12.37 -23.78 2.86
N TRP A 122 12.14 -23.62 1.56
CA TRP A 122 13.16 -23.78 0.52
C TRP A 122 14.34 -22.81 0.71
N SER A 123 14.04 -21.59 1.15
CA SER A 123 15.05 -20.56 1.43
C SER A 123 15.75 -20.74 2.78
N GLY A 124 15.30 -21.66 3.64
CA GLY A 124 15.84 -21.86 5.00
C GLY A 124 15.53 -20.73 5.98
N ARG A 125 14.36 -20.07 5.85
CA ARG A 125 13.92 -18.98 6.73
C ARG A 125 13.13 -19.53 7.92
N ILE A 126 13.36 -18.94 9.09
CA ILE A 126 12.63 -19.27 10.32
C ILE A 126 11.23 -18.68 10.27
N GLU A 127 11.10 -17.46 9.74
CA GLU A 127 9.82 -16.72 9.66
C GLU A 127 9.47 -16.36 8.22
N VAL A 128 8.20 -16.54 7.86
CA VAL A 128 7.65 -16.19 6.53
C VAL A 128 7.76 -14.70 6.23
N LYS A 129 7.70 -13.84 7.27
CA LYS A 129 7.81 -12.38 7.13
C LYS A 129 9.11 -11.94 6.44
N GLN A 130 10.18 -12.75 6.55
CA GLN A 130 11.46 -12.48 5.91
C GLN A 130 11.40 -12.58 4.38
N ASN A 131 10.35 -13.17 3.80
CA ASN A 131 10.20 -13.29 2.35
C ASN A 131 10.04 -11.92 1.67
N ARG A 132 9.41 -10.95 2.35
CA ARG A 132 9.10 -9.62 1.80
C ARG A 132 10.32 -8.83 1.36
N VAL A 133 11.45 -8.97 2.07
CA VAL A 133 12.71 -8.27 1.72
C VAL A 133 13.25 -8.78 0.38
N TYR A 134 12.92 -10.01 0.00
CA TYR A 134 13.42 -10.69 -1.19
C TYR A 134 12.42 -10.75 -2.34
N ASP A 135 11.26 -10.13 -2.17
CA ASP A 135 10.21 -10.08 -3.16
C ASP A 135 10.33 -8.77 -3.97
N HIS A 136 10.41 -8.93 -5.28
CA HIS A 136 10.46 -7.84 -6.24
C HIS A 136 9.41 -8.00 -7.33
N MET A 137 8.36 -8.79 -7.09
CA MET A 137 7.19 -8.75 -7.95
C MET A 137 6.56 -7.35 -7.89
N SER A 138 6.15 -6.85 -9.05
CA SER A 138 5.34 -5.64 -9.10
C SER A 138 3.92 -5.94 -8.66
N GLU A 139 3.20 -4.91 -8.21
CA GLU A 139 1.79 -5.03 -7.84
C GLU A 139 0.95 -5.52 -9.02
N PHE A 140 1.28 -5.08 -10.24
CA PHE A 140 0.64 -5.53 -11.48
C PHE A 140 0.87 -7.03 -11.72
N GLU A 141 2.11 -7.51 -11.55
CA GLU A 141 2.42 -8.94 -11.67
C GLU A 141 1.65 -9.79 -10.65
N ILE A 142 1.47 -9.28 -9.42
CA ILE A 142 0.68 -9.97 -8.39
C ILE A 142 -0.79 -10.04 -8.81
N VAL A 143 -1.36 -8.92 -9.30
CA VAL A 143 -2.75 -8.87 -9.77
C VAL A 143 -2.98 -9.81 -10.94
N ASP A 144 -2.09 -9.83 -11.93
CA ASP A 144 -2.20 -10.74 -13.08
C ASP A 144 -2.10 -12.21 -12.67
N MET A 145 -1.26 -12.51 -11.69
CA MET A 145 -1.14 -13.86 -11.14
C MET A 145 -2.37 -14.28 -10.34
N ILE A 146 -3.02 -13.35 -9.64
CA ILE A 146 -4.32 -13.60 -8.98
C ILE A 146 -5.40 -13.85 -10.03
N ARG A 147 -5.50 -12.99 -11.05
CA ARG A 147 -6.47 -13.11 -12.15
C ARG A 147 -6.33 -14.41 -12.92
N SER A 148 -5.09 -14.83 -13.21
CA SER A 148 -4.84 -16.10 -13.93
C SER A 148 -5.15 -17.36 -13.10
N ARG A 149 -5.26 -17.25 -11.77
CA ARG A 149 -5.63 -18.37 -10.89
C ARG A 149 -7.10 -18.38 -10.51
N ASP A 150 -7.74 -17.22 -10.52
CA ASP A 150 -9.14 -17.05 -10.16
C ASP A 150 -9.92 -16.46 -11.34
N ASN A 151 -10.60 -17.33 -12.07
CA ASN A 151 -11.40 -16.96 -13.24
C ASN A 151 -12.53 -15.99 -12.89
N ASP A 152 -12.99 -15.94 -11.63
CA ASP A 152 -14.00 -14.98 -11.18
C ASP A 152 -13.43 -13.55 -11.07
N LEU A 153 -12.09 -13.42 -10.98
CA LEU A 153 -11.37 -12.14 -10.93
C LEU A 153 -10.86 -11.68 -12.31
N MET A 154 -11.05 -12.48 -13.36
CA MET A 154 -10.80 -12.06 -14.75
C MET A 154 -11.88 -11.05 -15.18
N VAL A 155 -11.61 -9.77 -14.95
CA VAL A 155 -12.46 -8.65 -15.40
C VAL A 155 -12.09 -8.30 -16.84
N ASP A 156 -12.29 -9.24 -17.77
CA ASP A 156 -12.23 -8.99 -19.23
C ASP A 156 -13.64 -8.84 -19.84
N SER A 157 -14.67 -8.87 -19.00
CA SER A 157 -16.05 -8.57 -19.38
C SER A 157 -16.26 -7.05 -19.49
N PRO A 158 -17.00 -6.55 -20.50
CA PRO A 158 -17.45 -5.15 -20.54
C PRO A 158 -18.07 -4.73 -19.20
N LEU A 159 -17.88 -3.46 -18.80
CA LEU A 159 -18.34 -2.91 -17.52
C LEU A 159 -19.82 -3.25 -17.19
N GLU A 160 -20.61 -3.41 -18.24
CA GLU A 160 -22.04 -3.74 -18.17
C GLU A 160 -22.33 -5.21 -17.81
N GLU A 161 -21.50 -6.15 -18.27
CA GLU A 161 -21.59 -7.55 -17.84
C GLU A 161 -21.13 -7.72 -16.39
N LEU A 162 -20.11 -6.97 -15.96
CA LEU A 162 -19.68 -6.94 -14.57
C LEU A 162 -20.79 -6.38 -13.67
N ARG A 163 -21.46 -5.31 -14.10
CA ARG A 163 -22.64 -4.76 -13.44
C ARG A 163 -23.75 -5.79 -13.30
N GLN A 164 -24.04 -6.53 -14.35
CA GLN A 164 -25.09 -7.55 -14.34
C GLN A 164 -24.75 -8.69 -13.38
N LYS A 165 -23.52 -9.22 -13.42
CA LYS A 165 -23.04 -10.25 -12.50
C LYS A 165 -23.03 -9.79 -11.03
N ILE A 166 -22.66 -8.54 -10.76
CA ILE A 166 -22.71 -7.96 -9.40
C ILE A 166 -24.17 -7.84 -8.94
N SER A 167 -25.07 -7.40 -9.82
CA SER A 167 -26.49 -7.29 -9.53
C SER A 167 -27.15 -8.66 -9.26
N GLU A 168 -26.72 -9.73 -9.94
CA GLU A 168 -27.21 -11.09 -9.74
C GLU A 168 -26.71 -11.73 -8.43
N LYS A 169 -25.49 -11.35 -8.00
CA LYS A 169 -24.88 -11.86 -6.75
C LYS A 169 -25.28 -11.06 -5.51
N LEU A 170 -25.81 -9.84 -5.65
CA LEU A 170 -26.35 -9.06 -4.54
C LEU A 170 -27.73 -9.64 -4.14
N PRO A 171 -27.95 -10.01 -2.87
CA PRO A 171 -29.23 -10.58 -2.41
C PRO A 171 -30.37 -9.56 -2.36
N ILE A 172 -30.10 -8.32 -2.75
CA ILE A 172 -31.01 -7.18 -2.69
C ILE A 172 -30.82 -6.34 -3.95
N ASP A 173 -31.92 -5.87 -4.53
CA ASP A 173 -31.86 -4.94 -5.65
C ASP A 173 -31.36 -3.55 -5.17
N ARG A 174 -30.97 -2.67 -6.11
CA ARG A 174 -30.47 -1.32 -5.77
C ARG A 174 -31.49 -0.43 -5.07
N GLN A 175 -32.77 -0.56 -5.39
CA GLN A 175 -33.83 0.19 -4.73
C GLN A 175 -33.97 -0.29 -3.28
N ALA A 176 -33.93 -1.59 -3.04
CA ALA A 176 -33.86 -2.22 -1.72
C ALA A 176 -32.58 -1.81 -0.96
N PHE A 177 -31.43 -1.72 -1.63
CA PHE A 177 -30.19 -1.18 -1.04
C PHE A 177 -30.33 0.30 -0.65
N ASN A 178 -30.94 1.12 -1.49
CA ASN A 178 -31.20 2.53 -1.19
C ASN A 178 -32.23 2.70 -0.06
N ILE A 179 -33.20 1.78 0.06
CA ILE A 179 -34.13 1.71 1.20
C ILE A 179 -33.38 1.33 2.48
N LEU A 180 -32.42 0.41 2.41
CA LEU A 180 -31.54 0.07 3.54
C LEU A 180 -30.63 1.23 3.97
N ALA A 181 -30.30 2.16 3.07
CA ALA A 181 -29.51 3.34 3.38
C ALA A 181 -30.27 4.40 4.20
N ILE A 182 -31.61 4.34 4.26
CA ILE A 182 -32.47 5.22 5.08
C ILE A 182 -33.45 4.32 5.87
N PRO A 183 -32.96 3.60 6.90
CA PRO A 183 -33.78 2.62 7.61
C PRO A 183 -34.88 3.29 8.46
N THR A 184 -34.68 4.56 8.85
CA THR A 184 -35.60 5.33 9.70
C THR A 184 -35.72 6.77 9.22
N ALA A 185 -36.95 7.29 9.20
CA ALA A 185 -37.24 8.70 8.95
C ALA A 185 -38.05 9.26 10.13
N HIS A 186 -37.38 9.93 11.06
CA HIS A 186 -38.05 10.59 12.19
C HIS A 186 -38.52 11.98 11.81
N ILE A 187 -39.76 12.31 12.16
CA ILE A 187 -40.34 13.64 11.87
C ILE A 187 -39.65 14.68 12.76
N THR A 188 -39.17 15.76 12.17
CA THR A 188 -38.68 16.94 12.90
C THR A 188 -39.55 18.16 12.61
N GLU A 189 -39.29 19.27 13.31
CA GLU A 189 -40.03 20.52 13.12
C GLU A 189 -39.83 21.13 11.72
N ILE A 190 -38.73 20.82 11.06
CA ILE A 190 -38.34 21.40 9.77
C ILE A 190 -38.31 20.38 8.61
N GLY A 191 -38.53 19.09 8.90
CA GLY A 191 -38.49 18.03 7.90
C GLY A 191 -38.40 16.64 8.54
N TYR A 192 -37.34 15.91 8.18
CA TYR A 192 -37.12 14.52 8.58
C TYR A 192 -35.65 14.28 8.95
N CYS A 193 -35.42 13.45 9.95
CA CYS A 193 -34.10 12.96 10.34
C CYS A 193 -33.92 11.53 9.83
N ILE A 194 -32.86 11.30 9.05
CA ILE A 194 -32.52 9.97 8.49
C ILE A 194 -31.49 9.20 9.33
N HIS A 195 -31.18 9.69 10.54
CA HIS A 195 -30.26 9.04 11.47
C HIS A 195 -30.73 7.62 11.79
N ASP A 196 -29.82 6.65 11.77
CA ASP A 196 -30.14 5.27 12.10
C ASP A 196 -30.21 5.08 13.63
N TYR A 197 -31.43 5.20 14.16
CA TYR A 197 -31.70 5.00 15.58
C TYR A 197 -31.59 3.54 16.04
N THR A 198 -31.49 2.58 15.12
CA THR A 198 -31.26 1.17 15.46
C THR A 198 -29.80 0.93 15.85
N MET A 199 -28.87 1.67 15.24
CA MET A 199 -27.45 1.58 15.57
C MET A 199 -27.07 2.41 16.78
N SER A 200 -27.59 3.63 16.90
CA SER A 200 -27.24 4.51 18.02
C SER A 200 -28.27 5.62 18.27
N PRO A 201 -28.39 6.16 19.49
CA PRO A 201 -29.18 7.37 19.73
C PRO A 201 -28.49 8.60 19.12
N CYS A 202 -29.29 9.63 18.81
CA CYS A 202 -28.78 10.90 18.27
C CYS A 202 -27.83 11.60 19.24
N GLN A 203 -26.63 11.94 18.76
CA GLN A 203 -25.59 12.63 19.55
C GLN A 203 -25.67 14.17 19.44
N LYS A 204 -26.50 14.69 18.53
CA LYS A 204 -26.63 16.12 18.19
C LYS A 204 -27.86 16.78 18.80
N PHE A 205 -28.74 15.99 19.43
CA PHE A 205 -30.01 16.36 20.07
C PHE A 205 -30.46 17.82 19.89
N LEU A 206 -31.49 18.03 19.06
CA LEU A 206 -32.09 19.33 18.70
C LEU A 206 -31.20 20.28 17.87
N ASP A 207 -29.93 19.96 17.61
CA ASP A 207 -29.09 20.70 16.66
C ASP A 207 -29.31 20.26 15.19
N CYS A 208 -30.57 20.00 14.82
CA CYS A 208 -30.95 19.37 13.55
C CYS A 208 -30.54 20.21 12.32
N LEU A 209 -30.57 21.54 12.39
CA LEU A 209 -30.16 22.39 11.27
C LEU A 209 -28.68 22.27 10.94
N ASN A 210 -27.86 22.00 11.95
CA ASN A 210 -26.42 21.80 11.80
C ASN A 210 -26.06 20.35 11.49
N CYS A 211 -27.06 19.45 11.49
CA CYS A 211 -26.91 18.04 11.20
C CYS A 211 -26.98 17.76 9.69
N THR A 212 -26.06 16.96 9.16
CA THR A 212 -26.13 16.48 7.77
C THR A 212 -27.23 15.45 7.58
N GLU A 213 -27.64 14.72 8.62
CA GLU A 213 -28.73 13.72 8.56
C GLU A 213 -30.13 14.37 8.57
N GLN A 214 -30.21 15.69 8.60
CA GLN A 214 -31.46 16.43 8.46
C GLN A 214 -31.81 16.62 6.98
N VAL A 215 -33.03 16.26 6.66
CA VAL A 215 -33.61 16.31 5.32
C VAL A 215 -34.86 17.17 5.34
N CYS A 216 -34.95 18.12 4.40
CA CYS A 216 -36.08 19.02 4.24
C CYS A 216 -36.70 18.82 2.86
N VAL A 217 -38.01 19.00 2.72
CA VAL A 217 -38.70 18.81 1.43
C VAL A 217 -39.25 20.15 0.96
N LYS A 218 -38.96 20.51 -0.30
CA LYS A 218 -39.50 21.74 -0.88
C LYS A 218 -41.03 21.64 -1.07
N GLY A 219 -41.75 22.68 -0.65
CA GLY A 219 -43.22 22.70 -0.68
C GLY A 219 -43.87 22.09 0.56
N ASP A 220 -43.08 21.71 1.57
CA ASP A 220 -43.60 21.31 2.88
C ASP A 220 -44.12 22.54 3.65
N LYS A 221 -45.23 22.36 4.38
CA LYS A 221 -45.80 23.36 5.30
C LYS A 221 -44.82 23.81 6.39
N ARG A 222 -43.83 22.96 6.70
CA ARG A 222 -42.77 23.25 7.68
C ARG A 222 -41.81 24.36 7.27
N LEU A 223 -41.92 24.91 6.04
CA LEU A 223 -41.19 26.11 5.63
C LEU A 223 -41.39 27.28 6.61
N GLU A 224 -42.59 27.43 7.16
CA GLU A 224 -42.89 28.45 8.17
C GLU A 224 -41.99 28.30 9.41
N ASN A 225 -41.78 27.07 9.88
CA ASN A 225 -40.90 26.80 11.02
C ASN A 225 -39.45 27.18 10.71
N VAL A 226 -38.97 26.91 9.49
CA VAL A 226 -37.63 27.33 9.07
C VAL A 226 -37.50 28.85 9.09
N GLN A 227 -38.53 29.58 8.66
CA GLN A 227 -38.55 31.05 8.73
C GLN A 227 -38.57 31.55 10.18
N ILE A 228 -39.35 30.93 11.07
CA ILE A 228 -39.35 31.28 12.50
C ILE A 228 -37.95 31.11 13.11
N ILE A 229 -37.28 29.99 12.80
CA ILE A 229 -35.93 29.75 13.29
C ILE A 229 -34.95 30.79 12.74
N TYR A 230 -35.09 31.21 11.49
CA TYR A 230 -34.30 32.29 10.91
C TYR A 230 -34.42 33.60 11.71
N GLU A 231 -35.66 34.08 11.90
CA GLU A 231 -35.92 35.33 12.62
C GLU A 231 -35.42 35.28 14.07
N HIS A 232 -35.62 34.14 14.75
CA HIS A 232 -35.12 33.95 16.11
C HIS A 232 -33.59 34.00 16.19
N ASN A 233 -32.88 33.30 15.30
CA ASN A 233 -31.41 33.30 15.30
C ASN A 233 -30.85 34.68 14.94
N LYS A 234 -31.49 35.40 14.01
CA LYS A 234 -31.11 36.76 13.65
C LYS A 234 -31.24 37.71 14.84
N ALA A 235 -32.39 37.69 15.52
CA ALA A 235 -32.63 38.52 16.70
C ALA A 235 -31.69 38.16 17.88
N LEU A 236 -31.28 36.88 17.98
CA LEU A 236 -30.30 36.45 18.97
C LEU A 236 -28.89 37.00 18.68
N ILE A 237 -28.47 37.01 17.41
CA ILE A 237 -27.18 37.58 16.99
C ILE A 237 -27.13 39.07 17.30
N GLU A 238 -28.18 39.83 16.98
CA GLU A 238 -28.24 41.28 17.26
C GLU A 238 -28.06 41.58 18.77
N LYS A 239 -28.67 40.77 19.64
CA LYS A 239 -28.49 40.91 21.10
C LYS A 239 -27.08 40.53 21.56
N MET A 240 -26.50 39.50 20.96
CA MET A 240 -25.15 39.07 21.30
C MET A 240 -24.09 40.07 20.82
N ASP A 241 -24.29 40.72 19.67
CA ASP A 241 -23.39 41.77 19.19
C ASP A 241 -23.29 42.92 20.21
N VAL A 242 -24.42 43.33 20.80
CA VAL A 242 -24.43 44.31 21.91
C VAL A 242 -23.63 43.80 23.11
N ASN A 243 -23.90 42.57 23.57
CA ASN A 243 -23.18 41.98 24.71
C ASN A 243 -21.67 41.84 24.47
N ILE A 244 -21.25 41.56 23.24
CA ILE A 244 -19.83 41.50 22.84
C ILE A 244 -19.22 42.90 22.89
N THR A 245 -19.92 43.93 22.41
CA THR A 245 -19.44 45.32 22.52
C THR A 245 -19.34 45.81 23.96
N GLU A 246 -20.24 45.34 24.83
CA GLU A 246 -20.22 45.61 26.28
C GLU A 246 -19.19 44.76 27.05
N GLY A 247 -18.49 43.84 26.38
CA GLY A 247 -17.43 43.03 26.96
C GLY A 247 -17.90 41.94 27.93
N ILE A 248 -19.13 41.45 27.76
CA ILE A 248 -19.69 40.38 28.61
C ILE A 248 -18.97 39.05 28.32
N ALA A 249 -18.36 38.46 29.36
CA ALA A 249 -17.63 37.21 29.23
C ALA A 249 -18.55 36.01 28.93
N GLY A 250 -18.12 35.14 28.01
CA GLY A 250 -18.79 33.86 27.72
C GLY A 250 -19.76 33.88 26.53
N VAL A 251 -19.89 35.00 25.82
CA VAL A 251 -20.77 35.14 24.65
C VAL A 251 -20.18 34.48 23.39
N ASP A 252 -18.86 34.43 23.28
CA ASP A 252 -18.13 34.09 22.04
C ASP A 252 -18.56 32.75 21.41
N ARG A 253 -18.59 31.67 22.20
CA ARG A 253 -18.88 30.32 21.68
C ARG A 253 -20.34 30.14 21.26
N TRP A 254 -21.26 30.79 21.99
CA TRP A 254 -22.68 30.79 21.65
C TRP A 254 -22.95 31.62 20.40
N TYR A 255 -22.23 32.73 20.25
CA TYR A 255 -22.25 33.56 19.05
C TYR A 255 -21.80 32.80 17.81
N GLU A 256 -20.66 32.08 17.88
CA GLU A 256 -20.16 31.26 16.79
C GLU A 256 -21.17 30.20 16.34
N HIS A 257 -21.76 29.45 17.28
CA HIS A 257 -22.76 28.41 16.98
C HIS A 257 -24.04 29.00 16.37
N THR A 258 -24.55 30.10 16.94
CA THR A 258 -25.74 30.78 16.43
C THR A 258 -25.50 31.35 15.04
N LYS A 259 -24.30 31.90 14.79
CA LYS A 259 -23.91 32.45 13.49
C LYS A 259 -23.83 31.37 12.41
N MET A 260 -23.25 30.20 12.73
CA MET A 260 -23.26 29.04 11.84
C MET A 260 -24.70 28.59 11.54
N THR A 261 -25.55 28.50 12.58
CA THR A 261 -26.95 28.12 12.43
C THR A 261 -27.69 29.10 11.51
N LEU A 262 -27.49 30.41 11.70
CA LEU A 262 -28.10 31.47 10.88
C LEU A 262 -27.70 31.32 9.40
N GLN A 263 -26.41 31.15 9.11
CA GLN A 263 -25.91 30.96 7.74
C GLN A 263 -26.55 29.74 7.05
N ARG A 264 -26.70 28.65 7.80
CA ARG A 264 -27.28 27.42 7.27
C ARG A 264 -28.79 27.53 7.04
N VAL A 265 -29.49 28.21 7.93
CA VAL A 265 -30.92 28.50 7.75
C VAL A 265 -31.13 29.43 6.55
N GLU A 266 -30.27 30.44 6.35
CA GLU A 266 -30.29 31.28 5.16
C GLU A 266 -30.10 30.48 3.87
N GLU A 267 -29.12 29.57 3.87
CA GLU A 267 -28.88 28.69 2.73
C GLU A 267 -30.08 27.77 2.46
N LEU A 268 -30.67 27.19 3.50
CA LEU A 268 -31.84 26.34 3.39
C LEU A 268 -33.03 27.14 2.82
N LEU A 269 -33.31 28.32 3.35
CA LEU A 269 -34.39 29.19 2.87
C LEU A 269 -34.16 29.63 1.43
N ARG A 270 -32.92 29.93 1.05
CA ARG A 270 -32.57 30.26 -0.34
C ARG A 270 -32.97 29.13 -1.27
N ILE A 271 -32.62 27.88 -0.96
CA ILE A 271 -32.98 26.71 -1.78
C ILE A 271 -34.48 26.46 -1.77
N LEU A 272 -35.13 26.53 -0.60
CA LEU A 272 -36.57 26.28 -0.47
C LEU A 272 -37.43 27.32 -1.21
N LYS A 273 -36.96 28.57 -1.32
CA LYS A 273 -37.65 29.67 -2.03
C LYS A 273 -37.24 29.81 -3.50
N ASP A 274 -36.18 29.14 -3.95
CA ASP A 274 -35.67 29.23 -5.33
C ASP A 274 -36.67 28.62 -6.32
N PRO A 275 -37.27 29.38 -7.26
CA PRO A 275 -38.26 28.86 -8.19
C PRO A 275 -37.72 27.80 -9.15
N THR A 276 -36.40 27.68 -9.31
CA THR A 276 -35.77 26.67 -10.18
C THR A 276 -35.79 25.26 -9.59
N VAL A 277 -35.94 25.14 -8.27
CA VAL A 277 -36.03 23.85 -7.57
C VAL A 277 -37.48 23.35 -7.63
N PRO A 278 -37.79 22.14 -8.13
CA PRO A 278 -39.16 21.63 -8.13
C PRO A 278 -39.75 21.40 -6.72
N ASN A 279 -41.06 21.55 -6.57
CA ASN A 279 -41.74 21.11 -5.34
C ASN A 279 -41.63 19.59 -5.21
N GLY A 280 -41.45 19.10 -3.98
CA GLY A 280 -41.15 17.70 -3.69
C GLY A 280 -39.65 17.34 -3.72
N SER A 281 -38.77 18.28 -4.11
CA SER A 281 -37.32 18.05 -4.03
C SER A 281 -36.86 17.84 -2.58
N VAL A 282 -36.05 16.81 -2.40
CA VAL A 282 -35.43 16.43 -1.14
C VAL A 282 -34.11 17.19 -1.00
N ILE A 283 -33.99 18.00 0.06
CA ILE A 283 -32.88 18.92 0.29
C ILE A 283 -32.13 18.47 1.54
N LYS A 284 -30.82 18.28 1.40
CA LYS A 284 -29.90 17.93 2.48
C LYS A 284 -28.74 18.92 2.42
N LEU A 285 -28.52 19.68 3.50
CA LEU A 285 -27.42 20.64 3.55
C LEU A 285 -26.13 19.94 3.96
N HIS A 286 -25.08 20.14 3.17
CA HIS A 286 -23.75 19.66 3.52
C HIS A 286 -23.16 20.47 4.69
N ASN A 287 -22.40 19.84 5.58
CA ASN A 287 -21.73 20.53 6.69
C ASN A 287 -20.33 19.93 6.97
N LEU A 288 -19.29 20.60 6.50
CA LEU A 288 -17.90 20.18 6.75
C LEU A 288 -17.48 20.37 8.22
N GLN A 289 -18.13 21.27 8.96
CA GLN A 289 -17.81 21.55 10.36
C GLN A 289 -18.63 20.72 11.34
N GLU A 290 -19.46 19.80 10.82
CA GLU A 290 -20.29 18.93 11.64
C GLU A 290 -19.45 18.11 12.61
N TYR A 291 -19.93 18.06 13.86
CA TYR A 291 -19.33 17.22 14.87
C TYR A 291 -19.53 15.74 14.55
N SER A 292 -18.40 15.02 14.43
CA SER A 292 -18.38 13.55 14.31
C SER A 292 -17.30 12.98 15.24
N PRO A 293 -17.63 12.01 16.13
CA PRO A 293 -16.65 11.30 16.93
C PRO A 293 -15.60 10.58 16.06
N VAL A 294 -16.01 10.07 14.90
CA VAL A 294 -15.13 9.41 13.94
C VAL A 294 -14.15 10.41 13.34
N LYS A 295 -14.64 11.57 12.88
CA LYS A 295 -13.80 12.65 12.38
C LYS A 295 -12.78 13.12 13.42
N ARG A 296 -13.23 13.31 14.67
CA ARG A 296 -12.37 13.65 15.81
C ARG A 296 -11.29 12.58 16.05
N ALA A 297 -11.64 11.30 15.98
CA ALA A 297 -10.69 10.20 16.16
C ALA A 297 -9.67 10.12 15.00
N ILE A 298 -10.10 10.37 13.77
CA ILE A 298 -9.23 10.46 12.58
C ILE A 298 -8.27 11.64 12.73
N ASP A 299 -8.76 12.82 13.06
CA ASP A 299 -7.93 14.01 13.26
C ASP A 299 -6.92 13.82 14.40
N ALA A 300 -7.32 13.17 15.50
CA ALA A 300 -6.44 12.84 16.61
C ALA A 300 -5.32 11.84 16.22
N ARG A 301 -5.61 10.90 15.30
CA ARG A 301 -4.61 9.97 14.76
C ARG A 301 -3.69 10.64 13.74
N ALA A 302 -4.23 11.54 12.91
CA ALA A 302 -3.47 12.30 11.94
C ALA A 302 -2.46 13.24 12.58
N ARG A 303 -2.81 13.89 13.70
CA ARG A 303 -1.86 14.71 14.48
C ARG A 303 -0.68 13.91 15.05
N LYS A 304 -0.79 12.58 15.14
CA LYS A 304 0.29 11.68 15.58
C LYS A 304 1.16 11.15 14.44
N ASN A 305 0.64 11.08 13.22
CA ASN A 305 1.31 10.50 12.06
C ASN A 305 1.29 11.52 10.92
N ASN A 306 2.39 12.23 10.68
CA ASN A 306 2.57 13.28 9.66
C ASN A 306 1.65 13.14 8.42
N GLU A 307 0.99 14.25 8.11
CA GLU A 307 -0.05 14.64 7.13
C GLU A 307 -0.46 13.70 5.96
N ALA A 308 0.34 12.76 5.51
CA ALA A 308 0.06 11.89 4.35
C ALA A 308 -1.14 10.92 4.54
N PHE A 309 -1.62 10.73 5.77
CA PHE A 309 -2.79 9.89 6.06
C PHE A 309 -4.14 10.63 5.90
N LEU A 310 -4.14 11.97 5.91
CA LEU A 310 -5.35 12.80 5.96
C LEU A 310 -6.15 12.77 4.66
N ASP A 311 -5.51 12.92 3.51
CA ASP A 311 -6.21 12.99 2.22
C ASP A 311 -6.91 11.66 1.90
N ARG A 312 -6.26 10.54 2.23
CA ARG A 312 -6.79 9.20 1.95
C ARG A 312 -7.95 8.80 2.87
N ALA A 313 -8.00 9.33 4.09
CA ALA A 313 -9.06 9.05 5.05
C ALA A 313 -10.30 9.93 4.85
N ARG A 314 -10.13 11.18 4.40
CA ARG A 314 -11.25 12.09 4.10
C ARG A 314 -12.08 11.60 2.90
N LEU A 315 -11.40 11.12 1.86
CA LEU A 315 -12.02 10.49 0.68
C LEU A 315 -12.91 9.28 1.01
N LEU A 316 -12.64 8.55 2.11
CA LEU A 316 -13.43 7.38 2.53
C LEU A 316 -14.64 7.73 3.41
N THR A 317 -14.74 8.98 3.85
CA THR A 317 -15.88 9.48 4.64
C THR A 317 -16.83 10.36 3.83
N GLU A 318 -16.53 10.55 2.54
CA GLU A 318 -17.26 11.44 1.62
C GLU A 318 -18.21 10.69 0.66
N ASP A 319 -18.31 9.36 0.77
CA ASP A 319 -19.34 8.54 0.12
C ASP A 319 -20.50 8.22 1.07
#